data_AF-A0A2G6G6V7-F1
#
_entry.id   AF-A0A2G6G6V7-F1
#
_cell.length_a   1.000
_cell.length_b   1.000
_cell.length_c   1.000
_cell.angle_alpha   90.00
_cell.angle_beta   90.00
_cell.angle_gamma   90.00
#
_symmetry.space_group_name_H-M   'P 1'
#
loop_
_entity.id
_entity.type
_entity.pdbx_description
1 polymer ?
#
loop_
_entity_poly.entity_id
_entity_poly.type
_entity_poly.pdbx_seq_one_letter_code
_entity_poly.pdbx_strand_id
1 'polypeptide(L)' 'MNQKKTDEMMNIVGNKYILSKLISSRARQVKHEEKLTIGYMAINAASEELLEGKLVYTEDEK' A
#
# COMPACT_ATOMS: atom_id res chain seq x y z
N MET A 1 -7.02 4.15 10.54
CA MET A 1 -6.19 4.74 9.47
C MET A 1 -6.28 6.25 9.61
N ASN A 2 -5.17 6.96 9.78
CA ASN A 2 -5.17 8.42 9.98
C ASN A 2 -5.39 9.11 8.63
N GLN A 3 -6.30 10.08 8.55
CA GLN A 3 -6.64 10.77 7.29
C GLN A 3 -5.40 11.34 6.59
N LYS A 4 -4.46 11.87 7.37
CA LYS A 4 -3.16 12.36 6.89
C LYS A 4 -2.34 11.31 6.13
N LYS A 5 -2.30 10.05 6.59
CA LYS A 5 -1.56 8.96 5.91
C LYS A 5 -2.20 8.64 4.54
N THR A 6 -3.52 8.70 4.45
CA THR A 6 -4.23 8.46 3.19
C THR A 6 -3.91 9.55 2.17
N ASP A 7 -3.89 10.81 2.61
CA ASP A 7 -3.57 11.95 1.73
C ASP A 7 -2.12 11.87 1.23
N GLU A 8 -1.17 11.51 2.10
CA GLU A 8 0.23 11.29 1.73
C GLU A 8 0.39 10.18 0.67
N MET A 9 -0.26 9.02 0.88
CA MET A 9 -0.23 7.93 -0.11
C MET A 9 -0.90 8.32 -1.43
N MET A 10 -1.97 9.11 -1.37
CA MET A 10 -2.65 9.65 -2.56
C MET A 10 -1.75 10.59 -3.35
N ASN A 11 -0.91 11.40 -2.68
CA ASN A 11 0.06 12.27 -3.36
C ASN A 11 1.18 11.49 -4.05
N ILE A 12 1.53 10.29 -3.55
CA ILE A 12 2.54 9.42 -4.18
C ILE A 12 1.98 8.75 -5.45
N VAL A 13 0.76 8.23 -5.38
CA VAL A 13 0.18 7.39 -6.46
C VAL A 13 -0.68 8.20 -7.44
N GLY A 14 -1.24 9.34 -7.02
CA GLY A 14 -2.09 10.22 -7.84
C GLY A 14 -3.51 9.68 -8.12
N ASN A 15 -3.74 8.36 -8.03
CA ASN A 15 -5.03 7.73 -8.33
C ASN A 15 -5.49 6.78 -7.22
N LYS A 16 -6.68 7.05 -6.67
CA LYS A 16 -7.25 6.29 -5.54
C LYS A 16 -7.51 4.80 -5.84
N TYR A 17 -7.87 4.48 -7.09
CA TYR A 17 -8.16 3.11 -7.48
C TYR A 17 -6.88 2.31 -7.63
N ILE A 18 -5.85 2.95 -8.20
CA ILE A 18 -4.51 2.38 -8.30
C ILE A 18 -3.92 2.19 -6.91
N LEU A 19 -4.01 3.19 -6.03
CA LEU A 19 -3.56 3.08 -4.65
C LEU A 19 -4.24 1.91 -3.94
N SER A 20 -5.57 1.79 -4.05
CA SER A 20 -6.31 0.67 -3.45
C SER A 20 -5.85 -0.69 -3.99
N LYS A 21 -5.65 -0.80 -5.31
CA LYS A 21 -5.16 -2.04 -5.94
C LYS A 21 -3.73 -2.38 -5.51
N LEU A 22 -2.85 -1.38 -5.46
CA LEU A 22 -1.45 -1.49 -5.06
C LEU A 22 -1.33 -1.98 -3.61
N ILE A 23 -1.96 -1.27 -2.67
CA ILE A 23 -1.96 -1.63 -1.24
C ILE A 23 -2.58 -3.01 -1.03
N SER A 24 -3.70 -3.32 -1.71
CA SER A 24 -4.32 -4.64 -1.60
C SER A 24 -3.43 -5.76 -2.12
N SER A 25 -2.68 -5.50 -3.20
CA SER A 25 -1.74 -6.47 -3.77
C SER A 25 -0.58 -6.71 -2.83
N ARG A 26 0.04 -5.64 -2.32
CA ARG A 26 1.18 -5.75 -1.41
C ARG A 26 0.78 -6.36 -0.07
N ALA A 27 -0.38 -5.99 0.48
CA ALA A 27 -0.89 -6.58 1.72
C ALA A 27 -1.09 -8.10 1.61
N ARG A 28 -1.50 -8.63 0.45
CA ARG A 28 -1.57 -10.08 0.24
C ARG A 28 -0.19 -10.75 0.26
N GLN A 29 0.83 -10.10 -0.30
CA GLN A 29 2.20 -10.58 -0.27
C GLN A 29 2.74 -10.58 1.17
N VAL A 30 2.67 -9.43 1.85
CA VAL A 30 3.10 -9.29 3.26
C VAL A 30 2.41 -10.32 4.15
N LYS A 31 1.09 -10.50 4.00
CA LYS A 31 0.35 -11.51 4.76
C LYS A 31 0.93 -12.91 4.59
N HIS A 32 1.35 -13.26 3.37
CA HIS A 32 1.94 -14.56 3.07
C HIS A 32 3.38 -14.68 3.59
N GLU A 33 4.22 -13.68 3.32
CA GLU A 33 5.63 -13.60 3.73
C GLU A 33 5.79 -13.66 5.25
N GLU A 34 4.99 -12.88 5.98
CA GLU A 34 5.06 -12.74 7.44
C GLU A 34 4.11 -13.69 8.19
N LYS A 35 3.35 -14.53 7.47
CA LYS A 35 2.34 -15.45 8.04
C LYS A 35 1.32 -14.72 8.94
N LEU A 36 0.93 -13.51 8.58
CA LEU A 36 -0.04 -12.72 9.35
C LEU A 36 -1.43 -13.37 9.27
N THR A 37 -2.04 -13.57 10.43
CA THR A 37 -3.42 -14.08 10.52
C THR A 37 -4.45 -12.98 10.28
N ILE A 38 -4.11 -11.74 10.65
CA ILE A 38 -5.03 -10.60 10.65
C ILE A 38 -4.77 -9.70 9.43
N GLY A 39 -5.80 -9.51 8.60
CA GLY A 39 -5.69 -8.79 7.33
C GLY A 39 -5.34 -7.30 7.45
N TYR A 40 -5.83 -6.60 8.49
CA TYR A 40 -5.53 -5.17 8.64
C TYR A 40 -4.06 -4.90 8.96
N MET A 41 -3.36 -5.84 9.62
CA MET A 41 -1.93 -5.70 9.91
C MET A 41 -1.13 -5.66 8.62
N ALA A 42 -1.47 -6.53 7.66
CA ALA A 42 -0.83 -6.57 6.36
C ALA A 42 -1.12 -5.30 5.52
N ILE A 43 -2.31 -4.72 5.67
CA ILE A 43 -2.68 -3.45 5.02
C ILE A 43 -1.85 -2.30 5.59
N ASN A 44 -1.70 -2.23 6.92
CA ASN A 44 -0.89 -1.21 7.56
C ASN A 44 0.58 -1.31 7.15
N ALA A 45 1.15 -2.52 7.15
CA ALA A 45 2.53 -2.75 6.71
C ALA A 45 2.73 -2.33 5.25
N ALA A 46 1.83 -2.73 4.34
CA ALA A 46 1.89 -2.30 2.94
C ALA A 46 1.77 -0.78 2.76
N SER A 47 0.98 -0.11 3.61
CA SER A 47 0.83 1.34 3.59
C SER A 47 2.10 2.04 4.08
N GLU A 48 2.77 1.49 5.09
CA GLU A 48 4.03 1.99 5.62
C GLU A 48 5.18 1.80 4.62
N GLU A 49 5.26 0.64 3.94
CA GLU A 49 6.23 0.43 2.88
C GLU A 49 6.11 1.45 1.73
N LEU A 50 4.88 1.86 1.37
CA LEU A 50 4.66 2.90 0.37
C LEU A 50 5.14 4.27 0.86
N LEU A 51 4.79 4.66 2.09
CA LEU A 51 5.17 5.94 2.68
C LEU A 51 6.69 6.03 2.93
N GLU A 52 7.34 4.90 3.21
CA GLU A 52 8.79 4.81 3.39
C GLU A 52 9.57 4.68 2.07
N GLY A 53 8.87 4.62 0.92
CA GLY A 53 9.49 4.47 -0.40
C GLY A 53 10.08 3.08 -0.69
N LYS A 54 9.75 2.07 0.13
CA LYS A 54 10.12 0.66 -0.10
C LYS A 54 9.25 0.00 -1.16
N LEU A 55 8.00 0.43 -1.27
CA LEU A 55 7.08 0.05 -2.34
C LEU A 55 7.11 1.11 -3.43
N VAL A 56 7.77 0.82 -4.55
CA VAL A 56 7.84 1.72 -5.70
C VAL A 56 6.64 1.47 -6.62
N TYR A 57 5.90 2.53 -6.92
CA TYR A 57 4.88 2.54 -7.96
C TYR A 57 5.43 3.28 -9.17
N THR A 58 5.58 2.57 -10.30
CA THR A 58 5.83 3.18 -11.61
C THR A 58 4.56 3.01 -12.45
N GLU A 59 3.98 4.13 -12.87
CA GLU A 59 2.91 4.15 -13.85
C GLU A 59 3.55 3.93 -15.23
N ASP A 60 3.86 2.67 -15.56
CA ASP A 60 4.28 2.34 -16.92
C ASP A 60 3.07 2.54 -17.85
N GLU A 61 3.16 3.61 -18.65
CA GLU A 61 2.20 4.05 -19.65
C GLU A 61 1.79 2.90 -20.58
N LYS A 62 0.49 2.71 -20.73
CA LYS A 62 -0.12 2.09 -21.91
C LYS A 62 -1.29 2.93 -22.39
#